data_AF-A0AAE0YMW2-F1
#
_entry.id   AF-A0AAE0YMW2-F1
#
_cell.length_a   1.000
_cell.length_b   1.000
_cell.length_c   1.000
_cell.angle_alpha   90.00
_cell.angle_beta   90.00
_cell.angle_gamma   90.00
#
_symmetry.space_group_name_H-M   'P 1'
#
loop_
_entity.id
_entity.type
_entity.pdbx_description
1 polymer ?
#
loop_
_entity_poly.entity_id
_entity_poly.type
_entity_poly.pdbx_seq_one_letter_code
_entity_poly.pdbx_strand_id
1 'polypeptide(L)'
;VYMSWIKDNSEGAYIVFDGAGTDRDSWFSVARILDSTWSPSIVNDAGSLEPPSAYGLCDHNGCRRFDLYGLHSYCSEEWFYSFTMDVHPSWCFDMGYWEPNFVHNFPTFFYSTTNGRTAIGTARIYPLAGKADVLAIWVKFD
;
A
#
# COMPACT_ATOMS: atom_id res chain seq x y z
N VAL A 1 7.28 -0.88 -14.99
CA VAL A 1 6.13 -1.61 -14.41
C VAL A 1 5.12 -0.59 -13.92
N TYR A 2 3.86 -0.73 -14.31
CA TYR A 2 2.80 0.19 -13.92
C TYR A 2 1.86 -0.51 -12.94
N MET A 3 1.60 0.09 -11.78
CA MET A 3 0.70 -0.43 -10.76
C MET A 3 -0.43 0.57 -10.52
N SER A 4 -1.68 0.11 -10.50
CA SER A 4 -2.87 0.95 -10.39
C SER A 4 -3.90 0.40 -9.42
N TRP A 5 -4.50 1.31 -8.65
CA TRP A 5 -5.64 1.06 -7.79
C TRP A 5 -6.88 1.66 -8.43
N ILE A 6 -7.81 0.80 -8.83
CA ILE A 6 -8.99 1.18 -9.61
C ILE A 6 -10.22 1.09 -8.71
N LYS A 7 -10.98 2.18 -8.66
CA LYS A 7 -12.24 2.29 -7.92
C LYS A 7 -13.34 2.77 -8.85
N ASP A 8 -14.46 2.06 -8.90
CA ASP A 8 -15.63 2.42 -9.71
C ASP A 8 -15.27 2.65 -11.20
N ASN A 9 -14.41 1.79 -11.75
CA ASN A 9 -13.85 1.83 -13.11
C ASN A 9 -12.97 3.06 -13.44
N SER A 10 -12.57 3.82 -12.43
CA SER A 10 -11.60 4.91 -12.58
C SER A 10 -10.31 4.58 -11.83
N GLU A 11 -9.17 4.92 -12.41
CA GLU A 11 -7.90 4.89 -11.68
C GLU A 11 -7.94 5.93 -10.56
N GLY A 12 -7.78 5.47 -9.32
CA GLY A 12 -7.74 6.30 -8.12
C GLY A 12 -6.32 6.65 -7.68
N ALA A 13 -5.36 5.76 -7.93
CA ALA A 13 -3.93 6.02 -7.71
C ALA A 13 -3.09 5.11 -8.59
N TYR A 14 -1.85 5.52 -8.87
CA TYR A 14 -0.87 4.75 -9.63
C TYR A 14 0.56 4.97 -9.16
N ILE A 15 1.42 4.00 -9.51
CA ILE A 15 2.87 4.13 -9.49
C ILE A 15 3.47 3.53 -10.76
N VAL A 16 4.44 4.23 -11.33
CA VAL A 16 5.32 3.75 -12.39
C VAL A 16 6.69 3.47 -11.79
N PHE A 17 7.11 2.22 -11.87
CA PHE A 17 8.48 1.81 -11.55
C PHE A 17 9.28 1.63 -12.85
N ASP A 18 10.56 2.01 -12.83
CA ASP A 18 11.52 1.50 -13.79
C ASP A 18 11.56 -0.02 -13.63
N GLY A 19 11.43 -0.77 -14.72
CA GLY A 19 11.44 -2.24 -14.73
C GLY A 19 12.67 -2.82 -15.42
N ALA A 20 13.57 -1.98 -15.95
CA ALA A 20 14.70 -2.46 -16.72
C ALA A 20 15.68 -3.23 -15.81
N GLY A 21 16.15 -4.40 -16.26
CA GLY A 21 17.12 -5.19 -15.50
C GLY A 21 16.60 -5.76 -14.18
N THR A 22 15.29 -5.81 -13.97
CA THR A 22 14.67 -6.42 -12.77
C THR A 22 13.71 -7.54 -13.12
N ASP A 23 13.30 -8.25 -12.07
CA ASP A 23 12.36 -9.36 -12.11
C ASP A 23 11.16 -9.08 -11.21
N ARG A 24 10.22 -10.04 -11.18
CA ARG A 24 8.99 -9.95 -10.39
C ARG A 24 9.21 -9.69 -8.90
N ASP A 25 10.38 -10.04 -8.38
CA ASP A 25 10.72 -9.93 -6.97
C ASP A 25 11.38 -8.57 -6.66
N SER A 26 11.88 -7.87 -7.69
CA SER A 26 12.61 -6.60 -7.61
C SER A 26 11.97 -5.42 -8.37
N TRP A 27 10.79 -5.64 -8.98
CA TRP A 27 10.03 -4.59 -9.67
C TRP A 27 9.61 -3.45 -8.75
N PHE A 28 9.20 -3.77 -7.52
CA PHE A 28 8.68 -2.80 -6.57
C PHE A 28 9.83 -2.30 -5.71
N SER A 29 10.31 -1.09 -6.01
CA SER A 29 11.38 -0.46 -5.24
C SER A 29 11.16 1.04 -5.25
N VAL A 30 11.14 1.66 -4.07
CA VAL A 30 10.93 3.11 -3.95
C VAL A 30 12.01 3.89 -4.71
N ALA A 31 13.26 3.38 -4.71
CA ALA A 31 14.38 3.95 -5.46
C ALA A 31 14.21 3.90 -6.97
N ARG A 32 13.24 3.11 -7.47
CA ARG A 32 12.97 2.92 -8.90
C ARG A 32 11.62 3.53 -9.32
N ILE A 33 10.97 4.30 -8.46
CA ILE A 33 9.77 5.05 -8.83
C ILE A 33 10.16 6.12 -9.84
N LEU A 34 9.57 6.04 -11.03
CA LEU A 34 9.67 7.05 -12.09
C LEU A 34 8.59 8.12 -11.93
N ASP A 35 7.38 7.70 -11.56
CA ASP A 35 6.24 8.59 -11.34
C ASP A 35 5.20 7.95 -10.41
N SER A 36 4.38 8.77 -9.74
CA SER A 36 3.26 8.30 -8.92
C SER A 36 2.26 9.40 -8.63
N THR A 37 1.03 9.00 -8.29
CA THR A 37 0.01 9.92 -7.72
C THR A 37 0.48 10.61 -6.43
N TRP A 38 1.46 10.01 -5.74
CA TRP A 38 1.96 10.45 -4.44
C TRP A 38 3.29 11.19 -4.51
N SER A 39 3.76 11.53 -5.71
CA SER A 39 4.98 12.31 -5.90
C SER A 39 4.75 13.78 -5.49
N PRO A 40 5.71 14.42 -4.79
CA PRO A 40 7.02 13.91 -4.39
C PRO A 40 7.04 13.19 -3.03
N SER A 41 5.92 13.18 -2.29
CA SER A 41 5.83 12.70 -0.90
C SER A 41 6.40 11.28 -0.72
N ILE A 42 6.03 10.35 -1.59
CA ILE A 42 6.49 8.96 -1.50
C ILE A 42 8.01 8.81 -1.66
N VAL A 43 8.63 9.67 -2.49
CA VAL A 43 10.08 9.67 -2.70
C VAL A 43 10.80 10.25 -1.48
N ASN A 44 10.24 11.31 -0.89
CA ASN A 44 10.78 11.92 0.33
C ASN A 44 10.68 10.97 1.54
N ASP A 45 9.67 10.11 1.55
CA ASP A 45 9.42 9.15 2.62
C ASP A 45 10.20 7.83 2.43
N ALA A 46 10.98 7.68 1.36
CA ALA A 46 11.61 6.41 0.99
C ALA A 46 12.42 5.73 2.11
N GLY A 47 13.11 6.50 2.95
CA GLY A 47 13.87 5.96 4.09
C GLY A 47 13.01 5.49 5.27
N SER A 48 11.70 5.70 5.22
CA SER A 48 10.72 5.37 6.26
C SER A 48 9.64 4.42 5.77
N LEU A 49 9.75 3.90 4.55
CA LEU A 49 8.85 2.89 4.02
C LEU A 49 9.46 1.50 4.18
N GLU A 50 8.64 0.55 4.58
CA GLU A 50 8.93 -0.87 4.43
C GLU A 50 9.20 -1.18 2.94
N PRO A 51 10.15 -2.08 2.62
CA PRO A 51 10.49 -2.38 1.24
C PRO A 51 9.28 -2.99 0.51
N PRO A 52 8.76 -2.34 -0.55
CA PRO A 52 7.62 -2.87 -1.25
C PRO A 52 8.01 -4.19 -1.93
N SER A 53 7.22 -5.24 -1.74
CA SER A 53 7.43 -6.49 -2.48
C SER A 53 6.13 -7.24 -2.76
N ALA A 54 6.17 -8.14 -3.75
CA ALA A 54 5.05 -9.03 -4.05
C ALA A 54 4.80 -10.05 -2.93
N TYR A 55 5.84 -10.40 -2.16
CA TYR A 55 5.72 -11.26 -0.98
C TYR A 55 5.16 -10.49 0.23
N GLY A 56 5.41 -9.18 0.28
CA GLY A 56 4.98 -8.31 1.35
C GLY A 56 5.71 -8.53 2.67
N LEU A 57 5.21 -7.85 3.70
CA LEU A 57 5.55 -8.10 5.09
C LEU A 57 4.55 -9.12 5.66
N CYS A 58 5.03 -10.33 5.95
CA CYS A 58 4.28 -11.35 6.67
C CYS A 58 4.86 -11.51 8.07
N ASP A 59 4.06 -11.22 9.08
CA ASP A 59 4.40 -11.44 10.49
C ASP A 59 3.29 -12.23 11.20
N HIS A 60 3.36 -12.30 12.53
CA HIS A 60 2.33 -12.95 13.34
C HIS A 60 0.97 -12.23 13.29
N ASN A 61 0.93 -11.02 12.74
CA ASN A 61 -0.25 -10.16 12.59
C ASN A 61 -0.82 -10.18 11.16
N GLY A 62 -0.35 -11.08 10.29
CA GLY A 62 -0.88 -11.29 8.94
C GLY A 62 0.11 -10.90 7.84
N CYS A 63 -0.35 -10.95 6.59
CA CYS A 63 0.44 -10.60 5.42
C CYS A 63 -0.07 -9.31 4.78
N ARG A 64 0.82 -8.34 4.60
CA ARG A 64 0.59 -7.07 3.92
C ARG A 64 1.44 -7.05 2.65
N ARG A 65 0.82 -7.20 1.47
CA ARG A 65 1.53 -7.32 0.17
C ARG A 65 1.51 -6.02 -0.62
N PHE A 66 2.47 -5.85 -1.53
CA PHE A 66 2.63 -4.63 -2.34
C PHE A 66 2.60 -3.37 -1.46
N ASP A 67 3.32 -3.45 -0.35
CA ASP A 67 3.25 -2.54 0.77
C ASP A 67 4.15 -1.33 0.54
N LEU A 68 3.54 -0.14 0.53
CA LEU A 68 4.22 1.13 0.58
C LEU A 68 3.85 1.76 1.91
N TYR A 69 4.42 1.16 2.93
CA TYR A 69 3.87 1.15 4.25
C TYR A 69 4.89 1.75 5.22
N GLY A 70 4.47 2.69 6.05
CA GLY A 70 5.39 3.43 6.91
C GLY A 70 5.89 2.58 8.08
N LEU A 71 7.12 2.81 8.52
CA LEU A 71 7.63 2.26 9.78
C LEU A 71 6.78 2.75 10.96
N HIS A 72 6.33 1.85 11.83
CA HIS A 72 5.71 2.21 13.11
C HIS A 72 5.68 1.07 14.12
N SER A 73 5.47 1.44 15.37
CA SER A 73 5.42 0.52 16.51
C SER A 73 4.01 0.20 17.00
N TYR A 74 2.96 0.90 16.52
CA TYR A 74 1.61 0.78 17.06
C TYR A 74 0.52 0.80 15.99
N CYS A 75 -0.36 -0.21 16.02
CA CYS A 75 -1.48 -0.43 15.11
C CYS A 75 -2.47 0.75 14.97
N SER A 76 -2.61 1.58 16.00
CA SER A 76 -3.59 2.67 16.01
C SER A 76 -3.12 3.93 15.25
N GLU A 77 -1.83 4.04 14.98
CA GLU A 77 -1.18 5.23 14.41
C GLU A 77 -0.51 4.94 13.06
N GLU A 78 -0.74 3.73 12.53
CA GLU A 78 -0.11 3.28 11.30
C GLU A 78 -0.46 4.17 10.12
N TRP A 79 0.53 4.40 9.27
CA TRP A 79 0.38 5.16 8.05
C TRP A 79 1.00 4.44 6.86
N PHE A 80 0.48 4.71 5.67
CA PHE A 80 0.91 4.09 4.42
C PHE A 80 0.49 4.94 3.22
N TYR A 81 1.03 4.60 2.05
CA TYR A 81 0.52 5.02 0.75
C TYR A 81 -0.40 3.97 0.15
N SER A 82 -0.02 2.69 0.26
CA SER A 82 -0.86 1.57 -0.16
C SER A 82 -0.41 0.28 0.49
N PHE A 83 -1.31 -0.69 0.57
CA PHE A 83 -0.97 -2.10 0.78
C PHE A 83 -2.17 -2.98 0.43
N THR A 84 -1.92 -4.26 0.25
CA THR A 84 -2.94 -5.28 0.05
C THR A 84 -3.01 -6.16 1.28
N MET A 85 -4.21 -6.39 1.79
CA MET A 85 -4.46 -7.51 2.69
C MET A 85 -5.21 -8.60 1.95
N ASP A 86 -4.65 -9.80 1.92
CA ASP A 86 -5.25 -10.94 1.22
C ASP A 86 -5.63 -12.11 2.13
N VAL A 87 -5.46 -11.96 3.45
CA VAL A 87 -5.82 -12.95 4.47
C VAL A 87 -6.42 -12.30 5.72
N HIS A 88 -7.29 -13.03 6.43
CA HIS A 88 -7.89 -12.66 7.72
C HIS A 88 -7.19 -13.39 8.88
N PRO A 89 -7.12 -12.87 10.12
CA PRO A 89 -7.26 -11.49 10.59
C PRO A 89 -5.90 -10.82 10.88
N SER A 90 -5.87 -9.50 10.74
CA SER A 90 -4.80 -8.70 11.34
C SER A 90 -5.05 -8.55 12.82
N TRP A 91 -4.07 -8.83 13.67
CA TRP A 91 -4.16 -8.61 15.12
C TRP A 91 -4.55 -7.15 15.45
N CYS A 92 -4.09 -6.19 14.64
CA CYS A 92 -4.48 -4.79 14.76
C CYS A 92 -5.99 -4.58 14.62
N PHE A 93 -6.65 -5.37 13.76
CA PHE A 93 -8.09 -5.33 13.61
C PHE A 93 -8.81 -5.98 14.79
N ASP A 94 -8.38 -7.19 15.19
CA ASP A 94 -9.03 -7.95 16.26
C ASP A 94 -8.97 -7.24 17.61
N MET A 95 -7.91 -6.46 17.86
CA MET A 95 -7.75 -5.64 19.07
C MET A 95 -8.48 -4.30 18.99
N GLY A 96 -9.17 -3.99 17.89
CA GLY A 96 -9.91 -2.74 17.71
C GLY A 96 -9.03 -1.50 17.48
N TYR A 97 -7.77 -1.69 17.06
CA TYR A 97 -6.90 -0.57 16.71
C TYR A 97 -7.15 0.00 15.32
N TRP A 98 -7.77 -0.79 14.44
CA TRP A 98 -8.18 -0.36 13.10
C TRP A 98 -9.67 -0.07 13.02
N GLU A 99 -10.04 0.79 12.07
CA GLU A 99 -11.42 1.17 11.82
C GLU A 99 -12.28 -0.07 11.48
N PRO A 100 -13.31 -0.40 12.31
CA PRO A 100 -14.03 -1.67 12.22
C PRO A 100 -14.70 -1.85 10.85
N ASN A 101 -15.28 -0.78 10.30
CA ASN A 101 -15.96 -0.83 9.00
C ASN A 101 -15.01 -0.98 7.79
N PHE A 102 -13.69 -0.97 8.01
CA PHE A 102 -12.72 -0.90 6.93
C PHE A 102 -12.22 -2.26 6.44
N VAL A 103 -12.24 -3.31 7.27
CA VAL A 103 -11.38 -4.51 7.13
C VAL A 103 -12.14 -5.83 6.89
N HIS A 104 -13.42 -5.78 6.54
CA HIS A 104 -14.26 -6.99 6.54
C HIS A 104 -14.23 -7.88 5.27
N ASN A 105 -13.52 -7.54 4.19
CA ASN A 105 -13.61 -8.27 2.91
C ASN A 105 -12.25 -8.47 2.24
N PHE A 106 -11.63 -9.65 2.40
CA PHE A 106 -10.33 -9.96 1.79
C PHE A 106 -10.48 -10.67 0.43
N PRO A 107 -9.62 -10.40 -0.57
CA PRO A 107 -8.56 -9.40 -0.52
C PRO A 107 -9.11 -7.96 -0.55
N THR A 108 -8.44 -7.05 0.18
CA THR A 108 -8.69 -5.60 0.10
C THR A 108 -7.43 -4.88 -0.36
N PHE A 109 -7.60 -3.96 -1.32
CA PHE A 109 -6.54 -3.09 -1.82
C PHE A 109 -6.70 -1.69 -1.21
N PHE A 110 -5.87 -1.34 -0.24
CA PHE A 110 -5.87 -0.01 0.38
C PHE A 110 -4.92 0.91 -0.35
N TYR A 111 -5.33 2.17 -0.50
CA TYR A 111 -4.51 3.21 -1.11
C TYR A 111 -4.86 4.59 -0.54
N SER A 112 -3.91 5.52 -0.59
CA SER A 112 -4.13 6.91 -0.23
C SER A 112 -4.88 7.61 -1.36
N THR A 113 -6.03 8.20 -1.03
CA THR A 113 -6.85 9.02 -1.93
C THR A 113 -6.37 10.47 -2.02
N THR A 114 -5.26 10.78 -1.34
CA THR A 114 -4.62 12.10 -1.32
C THR A 114 -3.24 12.00 -1.96
N ASN A 115 -2.54 13.13 -2.13
CA ASN A 115 -1.15 13.16 -2.62
C ASN A 115 -0.10 12.79 -1.54
N GLY A 116 -0.53 12.28 -0.39
CA GLY A 116 0.33 12.01 0.76
C GLY A 116 -0.05 10.72 1.49
N ARG A 117 0.38 10.63 2.74
CA ARG A 117 0.14 9.48 3.63
C ARG A 117 -1.34 9.35 3.97
N THR A 118 -1.77 8.12 4.19
CA THR A 118 -3.09 7.76 4.71
C THR A 118 -2.94 6.80 5.88
N ALA A 119 -4.05 6.46 6.54
CA ALA A 119 -4.07 5.58 7.71
C ALA A 119 -5.35 4.74 7.74
N ILE A 120 -5.34 3.69 8.58
CA ILE A 120 -6.50 2.83 8.86
C ILE A 120 -6.78 2.71 10.37
N GLY A 121 -5.87 3.22 11.20
CA GLY A 121 -5.99 3.20 12.65
C GLY A 121 -7.08 4.12 13.21
N THR A 122 -7.57 3.77 14.40
CA THR A 122 -8.58 4.54 15.14
C THR A 122 -8.01 5.82 15.76
N ALA A 123 -6.70 5.89 16.01
CA ALA A 123 -5.99 7.07 16.51
C ALA A 123 -5.23 7.82 15.39
N ARG A 124 -5.68 7.69 14.14
CA ARG A 124 -4.99 8.26 12.98
C ARG A 124 -4.86 9.80 13.04
N ILE A 125 -3.70 10.28 12.61
CA ILE A 125 -3.44 11.69 12.30
C ILE A 125 -3.49 11.99 10.80
N TYR A 126 -3.50 10.95 9.97
CA TYR A 126 -3.63 11.05 8.51
C TYR A 126 -5.08 10.74 8.06
N PRO A 127 -5.49 11.18 6.86
CA PRO A 127 -6.79 10.84 6.30
C PRO A 127 -7.00 9.32 6.25
N LEU A 128 -8.25 8.88 6.37
CA LEU A 128 -8.62 7.46 6.22
C LEU A 128 -8.37 7.01 4.77
N ALA A 129 -7.82 5.80 4.61
CA ALA A 129 -7.51 5.24 3.30
C ALA A 129 -8.75 5.07 2.42
N GLY A 130 -8.54 4.94 1.12
CA GLY A 130 -9.53 4.40 0.19
C GLY A 130 -9.42 2.88 0.08
N LYS A 131 -10.44 2.27 -0.51
CA LYS A 131 -10.44 0.87 -0.96
C LYS A 131 -10.65 0.82 -2.46
N ALA A 132 -9.77 0.16 -3.17
CA ALA A 132 -9.93 -0.11 -4.59
C ALA A 132 -10.65 -1.45 -4.80
N ASP A 133 -11.37 -1.55 -5.92
CA ASP A 133 -12.04 -2.77 -6.34
C ASP A 133 -11.05 -3.70 -7.07
N VAL A 134 -10.03 -3.11 -7.71
CA VAL A 134 -8.99 -3.83 -8.47
C VAL A 134 -7.61 -3.23 -8.20
N LEU A 135 -6.62 -4.09 -7.99
CA LEU A 135 -5.20 -3.78 -8.14
C LEU A 135 -4.72 -4.39 -9.47
N ALA A 136 -4.21 -3.55 -10.36
CA ALA A 136 -3.71 -3.98 -11.66
C ALA A 136 -2.21 -3.68 -11.80
N ILE A 137 -1.48 -4.65 -12.35
CA ILE A 137 -0.03 -4.55 -12.62
C ILE A 137 0.19 -4.84 -14.09
N TRP A 138 0.71 -3.85 -14.82
CA TRP A 138 1.13 -4.01 -16.21
C TRP A 138 2.65 -4.02 -16.31
N VAL A 139 3.16 -5.05 -16.98
CA VAL A 139 4.57 -5.21 -17.28
C VAL A 139 4.72 -5.05 -18.78
N LYS A 140 5.47 -4.02 -19.19
CA LYS A 140 5.87 -3.86 -20.59
C LYS A 140 7.16 -4.64 -20.79
N PHE A 141 7.14 -5.57 -21.74
CA PHE A 141 8.33 -6.19 -22.28
C PHE A 141 8.76 -5.41 -23.52
N ASP A 142 10.06 -5.22 -23.69
CA ASP A 142 10.64 -4.67 -24.91
C ASP A 142 10.91 -5.78 -25.94
#